data_AF-A0A0F9P2F0-F1
#
_entry.id   AF-A0A0F9P2F0-F1
#
_cell.length_a   1.000
_cell.length_b   1.000
_cell.length_c   1.000
_cell.angle_alpha   90.00
_cell.angle_beta   90.00
_cell.angle_gamma   90.00
#
_symmetry.space_group_name_H-M   'P 1'
#
loop_
_entity.id
_entity.type
_entity.pdbx_description
1 polymer ?
#
loop_
_entity_poly.entity_id
_entity_poly.type
_entity_poly.pdbx_seq_one_letter_code
_entity_poly.pdbx_strand_id
1 'polypeptide(L)'
;MTELKFNISKALVLLTNGTDEVTLYTTLPSPYSIEITDEPLKISFKTPGGSGVDYVRDNFNMEPEVIDVRGIVKSVAGNLHSE
;
A
#
# COMPACT_ATOMS: atom_id res chain seq x y z
N MET A 1 -29.40 -0.26 4.11
CA MET A 1 -28.05 -0.26 3.50
C MET A 1 -27.10 -0.66 4.61
N THR A 2 -26.51 -1.86 4.55
CA THR A 2 -25.66 -2.37 5.63
C THR A 2 -24.29 -1.71 5.54
N GLU A 3 -23.85 -1.06 6.61
CA GLU A 3 -22.52 -0.49 6.71
C GLU A 3 -21.52 -1.64 6.96
N LEU A 4 -20.64 -1.91 6.00
CA LEU A 4 -19.54 -2.84 6.21
C LEU A 4 -18.44 -2.12 6.98
N LYS A 5 -18.31 -2.44 8.28
CA LYS A 5 -17.20 -1.97 9.10
C LYS A 5 -16.01 -2.89 8.91
N PHE A 6 -15.02 -2.44 8.15
CA PHE A 6 -13.73 -3.09 8.03
C PHE A 6 -12.84 -2.66 9.19
N ASN A 7 -12.28 -3.63 9.91
CA ASN A 7 -11.23 -3.33 10.87
C ASN A 7 -9.88 -3.43 10.16
N ILE A 8 -9.18 -2.30 10.05
CA ILE A 8 -7.85 -2.21 9.43
C ILE A 8 -6.81 -2.49 10.51
N SER A 9 -6.02 -3.54 10.31
CA SER A 9 -5.00 -3.98 11.27
C SER A 9 -3.63 -3.37 10.99
N LYS A 10 -3.34 -3.05 9.74
CA LYS A 10 -2.05 -2.52 9.28
C LYS A 10 -2.22 -1.73 8.00
N ALA A 11 -1.39 -0.71 7.82
CA ALA A 11 -1.24 0.02 6.56
C ALA A 11 0.21 0.00 6.10
N LEU A 12 0.41 -0.15 4.80
CA LEU A 12 1.70 -0.06 4.12
C LEU A 12 1.61 1.01 3.05
N VAL A 13 2.60 1.89 2.98
CA VAL A 13 2.73 2.91 1.94
C VAL A 13 4.02 2.70 1.17
N LEU A 14 3.90 2.45 -0.12
CA LEU A 14 5.01 2.39 -1.07
C LEU A 14 5.13 3.75 -1.78
N LEU A 15 6.19 4.49 -1.49
CA LEU A 15 6.47 5.77 -2.13
C LEU A 15 7.17 5.53 -3.47
N THR A 16 6.56 5.98 -4.56
CA THR A 16 7.14 5.87 -5.91
C THR A 16 7.27 7.24 -6.58
N ASN A 17 7.93 7.28 -7.75
CA ASN A 17 8.07 8.51 -8.52
C ASN A 17 6.75 8.80 -9.25
N GLY A 18 5.85 9.56 -8.62
CA GLY A 18 4.62 10.10 -9.23
C GLY A 18 3.33 9.74 -8.48
N THR A 19 3.21 8.50 -8.01
CA THR A 19 2.08 8.04 -7.18
C THR A 19 2.58 7.25 -5.99
N ASP A 20 1.89 7.31 -4.86
CA ASP A 20 2.12 6.35 -3.79
C ASP A 20 1.09 5.23 -3.90
N GLU A 21 1.49 4.02 -3.51
CA GLU A 21 0.57 2.89 -3.36
C GLU A 21 0.32 2.65 -1.88
N VAL A 22 -0.95 2.65 -1.50
CA VAL A 22 -1.39 2.37 -0.13
C VAL A 22 -2.03 0.99 -0.12
N THR A 23 -1.55 0.11 0.75
CA THR A 23 -2.15 -1.20 1.02
C THR A 23 -2.63 -1.26 2.46
N LEU A 24 -3.93 -1.49 2.64
CA LEU A 24 -4.58 -1.69 3.92
C LEU A 24 -4.83 -3.19 4.13
N TYR A 25 -4.33 -3.71 5.25
CA TYR A 25 -4.60 -5.07 5.70
C TYR A 25 -5.80 -5.05 6.63
N THR A 26 -6.76 -5.93 6.38
CA THR A 26 -7.96 -6.04 7.22
C THR A 26 -7.85 -7.23 8.16
N THR A 27 -8.74 -7.32 9.16
CA THR A 27 -8.92 -8.52 9.97
C THR A 27 -9.88 -9.53 9.35
N LEU A 28 -10.41 -9.25 8.15
CA LEU A 28 -11.34 -10.17 7.49
C LEU A 28 -10.58 -11.34 6.87
N PRO A 29 -11.12 -12.57 6.96
CA PRO A 29 -10.50 -13.71 6.31
C PRO A 29 -10.52 -13.56 4.79
N SER A 30 -9.63 -14.29 4.12
CA SER A 30 -9.71 -14.46 2.67
C SER A 30 -11.09 -14.97 2.24
N PRO A 31 -11.63 -14.50 1.10
CA PRO A 31 -12.81 -15.12 0.50
C PRO A 31 -12.50 -16.49 -0.13
N TYR A 32 -11.21 -16.84 -0.28
CA TYR A 32 -10.77 -18.14 -0.78
C TYR A 32 -10.66 -19.17 0.33
N SER A 33 -10.67 -20.45 -0.04
CA SER A 33 -10.38 -21.56 0.89
C SER A 33 -8.98 -21.40 1.49
N ILE A 34 -8.81 -21.84 2.74
CA ILE A 34 -7.54 -21.85 3.44
C ILE A 34 -6.47 -22.71 2.75
N GLU A 35 -6.89 -23.66 1.92
CA GLU A 35 -5.99 -24.45 1.06
C GLU A 35 -5.32 -23.62 -0.05
N ILE A 36 -5.90 -22.46 -0.39
CA ILE A 36 -5.39 -21.53 -1.40
C ILE A 36 -4.55 -20.45 -0.71
N THR A 37 -5.09 -19.83 0.34
CA THR A 37 -4.40 -18.80 1.10
C THR A 37 -5.04 -18.62 2.48
N ASP A 38 -4.19 -18.40 3.47
CA ASP A 38 -4.57 -17.97 4.82
C ASP A 38 -4.38 -16.46 5.02
N GLU A 39 -3.94 -15.72 3.99
CA GLU A 39 -3.75 -14.28 4.07
C GLU A 39 -5.10 -13.56 4.26
N PRO A 40 -5.20 -12.63 5.23
CA PRO A 40 -6.37 -11.77 5.36
C PRO A 40 -6.62 -10.93 4.11
N LEU A 41 -7.87 -10.47 3.95
CA LEU A 41 -8.25 -9.57 2.88
C LEU A 41 -7.44 -8.26 2.97
N LYS A 42 -6.92 -7.81 1.83
CA LYS A 42 -6.20 -6.54 1.67
C LYS A 42 -6.86 -5.66 0.61
N ILE A 43 -6.74 -4.34 0.79
CA ILE A 43 -7.24 -3.32 -0.13
C ILE A 43 -6.05 -2.46 -0.56
N SER A 44 -5.78 -2.40 -1.86
CA SER A 44 -4.70 -1.58 -2.41
C SER A 44 -5.25 -0.51 -3.35
N PHE A 45 -4.75 0.71 -3.22
CA PHE A 45 -5.13 1.86 -4.06
C PHE A 45 -3.98 2.84 -4.20
N LYS A 46 -4.11 3.77 -5.14
CA LYS A 46 -3.08 4.77 -5.43
C LYS A 46 -3.50 6.15 -4.94
N THR A 47 -2.52 6.91 -4.47
CA THR A 47 -2.67 8.33 -4.12
C THR A 47 -1.66 9.17 -4.92
N PRO A 48 -1.84 10.50 -4.99
CA PRO A 48 -0.81 11.39 -5.51
C PRO A 48 0.54 11.17 -4.79
N GLY A 49 1.65 11.28 -5.53
CA GLY A 49 2.98 11.06 -4.95
C GLY A 49 3.27 11.99 -3.77
N GLY A 50 3.77 11.42 -2.68
CA GLY A 50 4.05 12.10 -1.42
C GLY A 50 2.85 12.31 -0.50
N SER A 51 1.66 11.80 -0.84
CA SER A 51 0.44 11.96 -0.02
C SER A 51 -0.04 10.67 0.67
N GLY A 52 0.54 9.50 0.35
CA GLY A 52 0.06 8.23 0.87
C GLY A 52 0.15 8.11 2.39
N VAL A 53 1.23 8.63 2.99
CA VAL A 53 1.44 8.60 4.45
C VAL A 53 0.40 9.46 5.17
N ASP A 54 0.22 10.69 4.73
CA ASP A 54 -0.73 11.63 5.34
C ASP A 54 -2.17 11.13 5.17
N TYR A 55 -2.50 10.57 3.99
CA TYR A 55 -3.81 9.94 3.78
C TYR A 55 -4.10 8.85 4.81
N VAL A 56 -3.13 7.98 5.11
CA VAL A 56 -3.32 6.92 6.10
C VAL A 56 -3.54 7.50 7.50
N ARG A 57 -2.72 8.46 7.90
CA ARG A 57 -2.82 9.09 9.23
C ARG A 57 -4.17 9.80 9.41
N ASP A 58 -4.59 10.57 8.42
CA ASP A 58 -5.79 11.40 8.50
C ASP A 58 -7.09 10.59 8.47
N ASN A 59 -7.12 9.48 7.72
CA ASN A 59 -8.35 8.71 7.50
C ASN A 59 -8.47 7.45 8.37
N PHE A 60 -7.35 6.88 8.81
CA PHE A 60 -7.35 5.63 9.58
C PHE A 60 -6.76 5.81 10.99
N ASN A 61 -6.28 7.01 11.33
CA ASN A 61 -5.70 7.34 12.64
C ASN A 61 -4.63 6.32 13.06
N MET A 62 -3.77 5.93 12.11
CA MET A 62 -2.72 4.93 12.30
C MET A 62 -1.44 5.35 11.58
N GLU A 63 -0.32 4.80 12.05
CA GLU A 63 0.98 5.02 11.43
C GLU A 63 1.28 3.91 10.41
N PRO A 64 1.49 4.21 9.12
CA PRO A 64 1.81 3.20 8.13
C PRO A 64 3.26 2.75 8.23
N GLU A 65 3.52 1.51 7.84
CA GLU A 65 4.87 1.11 7.41
C GLU A 65 5.18 1.78 6.07
N VAL A 66 6.37 2.35 5.93
CA VAL A 66 6.76 3.10 4.74
C VAL A 66 7.93 2.43 4.04
N ILE A 67 7.76 2.17 2.74
CA ILE A 67 8.81 1.70 1.85
C ILE A 67 9.07 2.79 0.81
N ASP A 68 10.27 3.36 0.78
CA ASP A 68 10.64 4.38 -0.19
C ASP A 68 11.50 3.80 -1.31
N VAL A 69 10.95 3.72 -2.53
CA VAL A 69 11.66 3.22 -3.71
C VAL A 69 12.00 4.30 -4.74
N ARG A 70 11.73 5.58 -4.43
CA ARG A 70 11.95 6.71 -5.34
C ARG A 70 13.41 6.83 -5.81
N GLY A 71 14.35 6.41 -4.97
CA GLY A 71 15.79 6.37 -5.25
C GLY A 71 16.25 5.18 -6.09
N ILE A 72 15.55 4.04 -6.05
CA ILE A 72 15.94 2.80 -6.74
C ILE A 72 15.63 2.90 -8.24
N VAL A 73 14.52 3.55 -8.61
CA VAL A 73 14.11 3.68 -10.03
C VAL A 73 15.06 4.60 -10.81
N LYS A 74 15.63 5.63 -10.15
CA LYS A 74 16.60 6.54 -10.78
C LYS A 74 17.91 5.84 -11.16
N SER A 75 18.39 4.89 -10.35
CA SER A 75 19.65 4.18 -10.63
C SER A 75 19.55 3.18 -11.79
N VAL A 76 18.35 2.64 -12.07
CA VAL A 76 18.17 1.71 -13.20
C VAL A 76 18.10 2.45 -14.54
N ALA A 77 17.42 3.61 -14.58
CA ALA A 77 17.30 4.40 -15.80
C ALA A 77 18.62 5.08 -16.24
N GLY A 78 19.56 5.29 -15.32
CA GLY A 78 20.88 5.88 -15.60
C GLY A 78 21.87 4.93 -16.30
N ASN A 79 21.58 3.63 -16.38
CA ASN A 79 22.49 2.62 -16.95
C ASN A 79 22.17 2.24 -18.41
N LEU A 80 21.25 2.94 -19.07
CA LEU A 80 20.80 2.59 -20.44
C LEU A 80 21.41 3.47 -21.55
N HIS A 81 22.36 4.37 -21.27
CA HIS A 81 22.95 5.29 -22.26
C HIS A 81 24.48 5.39 -22.12
N SER A 82 25.18 4.26 -22.22
CA SER A 82 26.63 4.29 -22.42
C SER A 82 27.09 3.11 -23.27
N GLU A 83 26.76 3.12 -24.56
CA GLU A 83 27.55 2.56 -25.66
C GLU A 83 27.34 3.40 -26.94
#